data_AF-A0A7S2QUT4-F1
#
_entry.id   AF-A0A7S2QUT4-F1
#
_cell.length_a   1.000
_cell.length_b   1.000
_cell.length_c   1.000
_cell.angle_alpha   90.00
_cell.angle_beta   90.00
_cell.angle_gamma   90.00
#
_symmetry.space_group_name_H-M   'P 1'
#
loop_
_entity.id
_entity.type
_entity.pdbx_description
1 polymer ?
#
loop_
_entity_poly.entity_id
_entity_poly.type
_entity_poly.pdbx_seq_one_letter_code
_entity_poly.pdbx_strand_id
1 'polypeptide(L)'
;GPACVFVMDTRGFRREKTATEEKLVLGEGQINQVKSWLVRSHAVCPFKILASPVPVTPNYSHEEGWGGSNDLEEILAFADDNAIDGIVFISGDSHMQGVYEIAPGILEVSSSPASAQGVPFQTIGMEEKLDKGQVVWEQTAMGSHCSEQWGTVEVDTSVVGQEKIVVELYSNCGSGEDFSTPLLEIKITEGKDWVITGGSQRDLAVAQSASEIAAGSVPLRTQKLGGGASFVPMMSGTAWIIVPLFTLVPISIVLACCPCVKRRIDAKHGVGGVEGGGWQREDGEIQMF
;
A
#
# COMPACT_ATOMS: atom_id res chain seq x y z
N GLY A 1 26.04 7.49 -15.58
CA GLY A 1 25.94 7.65 -17.04
C GLY A 1 24.49 7.93 -17.40
N PRO A 2 23.99 7.52 -18.58
CA PRO A 2 22.61 7.77 -18.98
C PRO A 2 21.64 6.89 -18.20
N ALA A 3 20.53 7.49 -17.77
CA ALA A 3 19.35 6.82 -17.27
C ALA A 3 18.14 7.62 -17.74
N CYS A 4 17.08 6.93 -18.18
CA CYS A 4 15.88 7.59 -18.67
C CYS A 4 14.78 7.47 -17.63
N VAL A 5 14.29 8.61 -17.12
CA VAL A 5 13.18 8.67 -16.17
C VAL A 5 11.96 9.25 -16.87
N PHE A 6 10.85 8.51 -16.83
CA PHE A 6 9.59 8.91 -17.44
C PHE A 6 8.51 8.99 -16.36
N VAL A 7 7.89 10.16 -16.23
CA VAL A 7 6.86 10.42 -15.23
C VAL A 7 5.49 10.32 -15.90
N MET A 8 4.62 9.49 -15.33
CA MET A 8 3.28 9.24 -15.84
C MET A 8 2.23 10.01 -15.03
N ASP A 9 1.09 10.31 -15.65
CA ASP A 9 -0.08 10.90 -15.00
C ASP A 9 -1.22 9.87 -14.98
N THR A 10 -1.36 9.18 -13.85
CA THR A 10 -2.34 8.11 -13.68
C THR A 10 -3.72 8.61 -13.25
N ARG A 11 -3.93 9.93 -13.20
CA ARG A 11 -5.21 10.56 -12.83
C ARG A 11 -5.84 11.31 -13.99
N GLY A 12 -5.06 12.07 -14.76
CA GLY A 12 -5.57 12.97 -15.80
C GLY A 12 -6.37 12.29 -16.91
N PHE A 13 -6.06 11.03 -17.22
CA PHE A 13 -6.68 10.27 -18.32
C PHE A 13 -7.35 8.96 -17.87
N ARG A 14 -7.48 8.76 -16.54
CA ARG A 14 -8.06 7.55 -15.97
C ARG A 14 -9.52 7.40 -16.39
N ARG A 15 -9.91 6.16 -16.69
CA ARG A 15 -11.30 5.76 -16.90
C ARG A 15 -11.60 4.51 -16.09
N GLU A 16 -12.67 4.60 -15.30
CA GLU A 16 -13.16 3.46 -14.54
C GLU A 16 -13.81 2.42 -15.45
N LYS A 17 -13.77 1.16 -15.02
CA LYS A 17 -14.43 0.07 -15.73
C LYS A 17 -15.94 0.30 -15.76
N THR A 18 -16.54 0.16 -16.94
CA THR A 18 -18.00 0.15 -17.11
C THR A 18 -18.46 -1.18 -17.70
N ALA A 19 -19.76 -1.35 -17.94
CA ALA A 19 -20.29 -2.55 -18.59
C ALA A 19 -19.80 -2.72 -20.04
N THR A 20 -19.34 -1.64 -20.68
CA THR A 20 -18.97 -1.60 -22.09
C THR A 20 -17.51 -1.18 -22.33
N GLU A 21 -16.84 -0.66 -21.31
CA GLU A 21 -15.48 -0.13 -21.42
C GLU A 21 -14.59 -0.71 -20.33
N GLU A 22 -13.36 -1.05 -20.73
CA GLU A 22 -12.33 -1.53 -19.81
C GLU A 22 -11.69 -0.38 -19.02
N LYS A 23 -11.11 -0.71 -17.86
CA LYS A 23 -10.39 0.24 -17.03
C LYS A 23 -9.11 0.71 -17.72
N LEU A 24 -8.91 2.02 -17.81
CA LEU A 24 -7.69 2.65 -18.30
C LEU A 24 -7.09 3.53 -17.19
N VAL A 25 -5.78 3.48 -17.02
CA VAL A 25 -5.04 4.28 -16.04
C VAL A 25 -4.39 5.50 -16.71
N LEU A 26 -3.76 5.28 -17.87
CA LEU A 26 -3.05 6.29 -18.65
C LEU A 26 -3.86 6.76 -19.87
N GLY A 27 -4.78 5.92 -20.35
CA GLY A 27 -5.50 6.15 -21.58
C GLY A 27 -4.62 6.09 -22.84
N GLU A 28 -5.26 6.06 -24.01
CA GLU A 28 -4.59 5.76 -25.28
C GLU A 28 -3.45 6.74 -25.63
N GLY A 29 -3.65 8.04 -25.40
CA GLY A 29 -2.67 9.07 -25.76
C GLY A 29 -1.37 8.92 -24.97
N GLN A 30 -1.46 8.72 -23.66
CA GLN A 30 -0.27 8.57 -22.82
C GLN A 30 0.35 7.16 -22.96
N ILE A 31 -0.43 6.10 -23.20
CA ILE A 31 0.10 4.77 -23.57
C ILE A 31 0.99 4.86 -24.81
N ASN A 32 0.50 5.50 -25.88
CA ASN A 32 1.29 5.68 -27.10
C ASN A 32 2.57 6.49 -26.83
N GLN A 33 2.50 7.48 -25.94
CA GLN A 33 3.66 8.25 -25.54
C GLN A 33 4.68 7.40 -24.75
N VAL A 34 4.22 6.52 -23.85
CA VAL A 34 5.08 5.57 -23.10
C VAL A 34 5.79 4.62 -24.06
N LYS A 35 5.06 3.98 -24.98
CA LYS A 35 5.66 3.13 -26.02
C LYS A 35 6.72 3.87 -26.83
N SER A 36 6.44 5.11 -27.19
CA SER A 36 7.37 5.98 -27.92
C SER A 36 8.63 6.32 -27.12
N TRP A 37 8.50 6.56 -25.80
CA TRP A 37 9.64 6.75 -24.90
C TRP A 37 10.50 5.48 -24.81
N LEU A 38 9.88 4.31 -24.67
CA LEU A 38 10.58 3.03 -24.58
C LEU A 38 11.41 2.77 -25.84
N VAL A 39 10.85 2.93 -27.04
CA VAL A 39 11.60 2.74 -28.31
C VAL A 39 12.76 3.72 -28.43
N ARG A 40 12.54 5.02 -28.17
CA ARG A 40 13.60 6.04 -28.30
C ARG A 40 14.73 5.86 -27.30
N SER A 41 14.42 5.36 -26.10
CA SER A 41 15.41 5.17 -25.05
C SER A 41 16.12 3.83 -25.11
N HIS A 42 15.58 2.84 -25.85
CA HIS A 42 16.12 1.49 -25.92
C HIS A 42 17.63 1.45 -26.22
N ALA A 43 18.10 2.20 -27.22
CA ALA A 43 19.50 2.22 -27.62
C ALA A 43 20.41 3.18 -26.82
N VAL A 44 19.85 3.95 -25.89
CA VAL A 44 20.55 5.08 -25.24
C VAL A 44 20.64 4.92 -23.73
N CYS A 45 19.60 4.34 -23.14
CA CYS A 45 19.44 4.21 -21.71
C CYS A 45 19.39 2.72 -21.34
N PRO A 46 20.35 2.23 -20.55
CA PRO A 46 20.32 0.86 -20.06
C PRO A 46 19.07 0.65 -19.19
N PHE A 47 18.75 1.63 -18.35
CA PHE A 47 17.54 1.63 -17.52
C PHE A 47 16.48 2.65 -17.97
N LYS A 48 15.23 2.21 -17.97
CA LYS A 48 14.02 2.99 -18.25
C LYS A 48 13.16 2.97 -16.98
N ILE A 49 13.26 4.04 -16.19
CA ILE A 49 12.54 4.18 -14.92
C ILE A 49 11.17 4.80 -15.20
N LEU A 50 10.11 4.04 -15.01
CA LEU A 50 8.72 4.49 -15.18
C LEU A 50 8.12 4.85 -13.81
N ALA A 51 7.96 6.15 -13.57
CA ALA A 51 7.40 6.66 -12.32
C ALA A 51 5.87 6.74 -12.41
N SER A 52 5.20 5.94 -11.58
CA SER A 52 3.74 5.88 -11.45
C SER A 52 3.32 6.46 -10.09
N PRO A 53 2.41 7.44 -10.01
CA PRO A 53 1.91 7.91 -8.72
C PRO A 53 1.19 6.84 -7.88
N VAL A 54 0.70 5.77 -8.51
CA VAL A 54 -0.09 4.69 -7.88
C VAL A 54 0.55 3.32 -8.11
N PRO A 55 0.22 2.28 -7.30
CA PRO A 55 0.84 0.97 -7.44
C PRO A 55 0.53 0.32 -8.79
N VAL A 56 1.58 -0.20 -9.41
CA VAL A 56 1.56 -0.86 -10.72
C VAL A 56 1.28 -2.36 -10.57
N THR A 57 1.61 -2.95 -9.43
CA THR A 57 1.44 -4.38 -9.15
C THR A 57 0.02 -4.82 -9.47
N PRO A 58 -0.17 -5.82 -10.36
CA PRO A 58 -1.50 -6.25 -10.81
C PRO A 58 -2.42 -6.72 -9.68
N ASN A 59 -1.83 -7.10 -8.55
CA ASN A 59 -2.52 -7.63 -7.38
C ASN A 59 -3.04 -6.53 -6.46
N TYR A 60 -2.73 -5.25 -6.74
CA TYR A 60 -3.23 -4.13 -5.96
C TYR A 60 -4.75 -4.06 -6.04
N SER A 61 -5.38 -4.26 -4.88
CA SER A 61 -6.83 -4.43 -4.77
C SER A 61 -7.62 -3.11 -4.81
N HIS A 62 -6.95 -1.97 -4.59
CA HIS A 62 -7.61 -0.66 -4.61
C HIS A 62 -7.87 -0.21 -6.05
N GLU A 63 -9.04 0.41 -6.26
CA GLU A 63 -9.48 0.90 -7.57
C GLU A 63 -8.50 1.91 -8.19
N GLU A 64 -7.71 2.59 -7.35
CA GLU A 64 -6.80 3.65 -7.80
C GLU A 64 -5.50 3.16 -8.45
N GLY A 65 -5.09 1.90 -8.25
CA GLY A 65 -3.88 1.36 -8.87
C GLY A 65 -4.11 0.76 -10.26
N TRP A 66 -3.10 0.07 -10.78
CA TRP A 66 -3.17 -0.54 -12.11
C TRP A 66 -3.90 -1.89 -12.14
N GLY A 67 -4.19 -2.47 -10.98
CA GLY A 67 -4.97 -3.70 -10.84
C GLY A 67 -6.25 -3.67 -11.68
N GLY A 68 -6.39 -4.66 -12.56
CA GLY A 68 -7.53 -4.82 -13.46
C GLY A 68 -7.55 -3.91 -14.71
N SER A 69 -6.49 -3.12 -14.96
CA SER A 69 -6.33 -2.37 -16.20
C SER A 69 -5.51 -3.15 -17.24
N ASN A 70 -5.84 -2.97 -18.52
CA ASN A 70 -5.07 -3.55 -19.63
C ASN A 70 -3.83 -2.73 -19.99
N ASP A 71 -3.71 -1.50 -19.49
CA ASP A 71 -2.59 -0.58 -19.79
C ASP A 71 -1.23 -1.21 -19.45
N LEU A 72 -1.15 -1.93 -18.32
CA LEU A 72 0.08 -2.59 -17.91
C LEU A 72 0.43 -3.75 -18.86
N GLU A 73 -0.54 -4.60 -19.16
CA GLU A 73 -0.36 -5.74 -20.07
C GLU A 73 0.09 -5.26 -21.46
N GLU A 74 -0.49 -4.14 -21.92
CA GLU A 74 -0.12 -3.51 -23.19
C GLU A 74 1.31 -2.96 -23.19
N ILE A 75 1.76 -2.33 -22.10
CA ILE A 75 3.14 -1.86 -21.97
C ILE A 75 4.12 -3.03 -21.91
N LEU A 76 3.82 -4.06 -21.12
CA LEU A 76 4.68 -5.23 -20.93
C LEU A 76 4.80 -6.04 -22.23
N ALA A 77 3.68 -6.30 -22.92
CA ALA A 77 3.70 -6.95 -24.22
C ALA A 77 4.47 -6.14 -25.27
N PHE A 78 4.26 -4.82 -25.30
CA PHE A 78 5.01 -3.95 -26.20
C PHE A 78 6.51 -3.97 -25.92
N ALA A 79 6.92 -3.98 -24.65
CA ALA A 79 8.33 -4.08 -24.26
C ALA A 79 8.93 -5.41 -24.72
N ASP A 80 8.24 -6.53 -24.49
CA ASP A 80 8.69 -7.86 -24.93
C ASP A 80 8.80 -7.96 -26.46
N ASP A 81 7.76 -7.54 -27.19
CA ASP A 81 7.71 -7.54 -28.66
C ASP A 81 8.87 -6.72 -29.30
N ASN A 82 9.37 -5.72 -28.58
CA ASN A 82 10.45 -4.84 -29.04
C ASN A 82 11.79 -5.14 -28.34
N ALA A 83 11.89 -6.24 -27.58
CA ALA A 83 13.05 -6.67 -26.81
C ALA A 83 13.63 -5.54 -25.92
N ILE A 84 12.75 -4.76 -25.28
CA ILE A 84 13.13 -3.62 -24.45
C ILE A 84 13.37 -4.09 -23.02
N ASP A 85 14.63 -4.18 -22.64
CA ASP A 85 15.05 -4.54 -21.30
C ASP A 85 15.32 -3.32 -20.39
N GLY A 86 15.55 -3.58 -19.10
CA GLY A 86 15.95 -2.57 -18.12
C GLY A 86 14.81 -1.65 -17.65
N ILE A 87 13.56 -2.10 -17.75
CA ILE A 87 12.41 -1.37 -17.24
C ILE A 87 12.29 -1.59 -15.73
N VAL A 88 12.19 -0.49 -14.98
CA VAL A 88 11.90 -0.51 -13.54
C VAL A 88 10.78 0.50 -13.26
N PHE A 89 9.74 0.05 -12.59
CA PHE A 89 8.70 0.93 -12.08
C PHE A 89 9.06 1.45 -10.70
N ILE A 90 8.81 2.73 -10.47
CA ILE A 90 8.76 3.29 -9.11
C ILE A 90 7.34 3.79 -8.84
N SER A 91 6.83 3.50 -7.66
CA SER A 91 5.46 3.85 -7.30
C SER A 91 5.29 4.30 -5.86
N GLY A 92 4.12 4.88 -5.59
CA GLY A 92 3.68 5.31 -4.27
C GLY A 92 2.26 4.88 -3.96
N ASP A 93 1.58 5.62 -3.08
CA ASP A 93 0.14 5.54 -2.76
C ASP A 93 -0.38 4.23 -2.12
N SER A 94 0.37 3.12 -2.15
CA SER A 94 0.05 1.88 -1.41
C SER A 94 0.06 2.02 0.12
N HIS A 95 0.67 3.09 0.64
CA HIS A 95 0.98 3.29 2.05
C HIS A 95 1.87 2.18 2.63
N MET A 96 2.65 1.53 1.77
CA MET A 96 3.63 0.52 2.14
C MET A 96 4.89 0.61 1.29
N GLN A 97 5.93 0.00 1.83
CA GLN A 97 7.12 -0.36 1.08
C GLN A 97 7.05 -1.80 0.57
N GLY A 98 7.43 -1.97 -0.69
CA GLY A 98 7.43 -3.27 -1.32
C GLY A 98 8.23 -3.29 -2.62
N VAL A 99 8.69 -4.49 -2.96
CA VAL A 99 9.29 -4.81 -4.24
C VAL A 99 8.50 -5.96 -4.84
N TYR A 100 8.04 -5.77 -6.06
CA TYR A 100 7.21 -6.73 -6.79
C TYR A 100 7.83 -6.99 -8.15
N GLU A 101 7.92 -8.25 -8.56
CA GLU A 101 8.26 -8.60 -9.93
C GLU A 101 6.97 -8.81 -10.72
N ILE A 102 6.66 -7.83 -11.58
CA ILE A 102 5.40 -7.77 -12.31
C ILE A 102 5.48 -8.48 -13.68
N ALA A 103 6.69 -8.69 -14.17
CA ALA A 103 7.02 -9.55 -15.30
C ALA A 103 8.48 -10.00 -15.17
N PRO A 104 8.94 -11.08 -15.85
CA PRO A 104 10.31 -11.56 -15.74
C PRO A 104 11.37 -10.46 -15.96
N GLY A 105 12.08 -10.10 -14.89
CA GLY A 105 13.10 -9.06 -14.88
C GLY A 105 12.60 -7.61 -14.84
N ILE A 106 11.30 -7.38 -14.68
CA ILE A 106 10.69 -6.06 -14.54
C ILE A 106 10.15 -5.93 -13.13
N LEU A 107 10.78 -5.04 -12.36
CA LEU A 107 10.42 -4.78 -10.98
C LEU A 107 9.59 -3.51 -10.84
N GLU A 108 8.67 -3.53 -9.89
CA GLU A 108 8.13 -2.34 -9.24
C GLU A 108 8.77 -2.20 -7.87
N VAL A 109 9.22 -0.99 -7.57
CA VAL A 109 9.61 -0.54 -6.24
C VAL A 109 8.57 0.47 -5.75
N SER A 110 7.78 0.07 -4.76
CA SER A 110 6.80 0.94 -4.11
C SER A 110 7.39 1.49 -2.82
N SER A 111 7.28 2.81 -2.61
CA SER A 111 7.59 3.44 -1.33
C SER A 111 6.64 4.60 -1.04
N SER A 112 5.75 4.41 -0.08
CA SER A 112 4.90 5.48 0.45
C SER A 112 4.40 5.14 1.85
N PRO A 113 3.98 6.14 2.65
CA PRO A 113 4.00 7.57 2.37
C PRO A 113 5.29 8.25 2.87
N ALA A 114 5.72 9.32 2.19
CA ALA A 114 6.81 10.18 2.71
C ALA A 114 6.41 10.86 4.04
N SER A 115 5.14 11.20 4.19
CA SER A 115 4.56 11.77 5.40
C SER A 115 3.05 11.58 5.38
N ALA A 116 2.55 10.45 5.86
CA ALA A 116 1.11 10.28 6.12
C ALA A 116 0.86 9.21 7.18
N GLN A 117 -0.23 9.39 7.94
CA GLN A 117 -0.76 8.36 8.81
C GLN A 117 -1.90 7.67 8.08
N GLY A 118 -1.80 6.36 7.89
CA GLY A 118 -2.83 5.58 7.22
C GLY A 118 -2.62 4.11 7.50
N VAL A 119 -3.73 3.37 7.60
CA VAL A 119 -3.62 1.92 7.51
C VAL A 119 -3.18 1.59 6.08
N PRO A 120 -2.19 0.71 5.91
CA PRO A 120 -1.75 0.29 4.60
C PRO A 120 -2.89 -0.39 3.85
N PHE A 121 -2.93 -0.18 2.54
CA PHE A 121 -3.83 -0.94 1.68
C PHE A 121 -3.22 -2.32 1.45
N GLN A 122 -4.00 -3.39 1.61
CA GLN A 122 -3.52 -4.71 1.23
C GLN A 122 -3.28 -4.73 -0.29
N THR A 123 -1.99 -4.69 -0.63
CA THR A 123 -1.45 -4.66 -2.00
C THR A 123 -1.65 -5.97 -2.74
N ILE A 124 -1.95 -7.05 -2.04
CA ILE A 124 -2.20 -8.36 -2.67
C ILE A 124 -3.43 -8.99 -2.04
N GLY A 125 -4.51 -9.01 -2.82
CA GLY A 125 -5.62 -9.91 -2.55
C GLY A 125 -5.10 -11.35 -2.59
N MET A 126 -5.25 -12.09 -1.48
CA MET A 126 -4.82 -13.50 -1.38
C MET A 126 -5.67 -14.47 -2.24
N GLU A 127 -6.57 -13.97 -3.08
CA GLU A 127 -7.49 -14.78 -3.89
C GLU A 127 -7.12 -14.78 -5.39
N GLU A 128 -6.75 -15.98 -5.86
CA GLU A 128 -6.82 -16.54 -7.23
C GLU A 128 -6.18 -15.80 -8.42
N LYS A 129 -5.66 -14.58 -8.31
CA LYS A 129 -4.96 -13.89 -9.42
C LYS A 129 -3.43 -13.84 -9.29
N LEU A 130 -2.84 -14.85 -8.65
CA LEU A 130 -1.38 -14.99 -8.44
C LEU A 130 -0.55 -15.08 -9.74
N ASP A 131 -1.18 -15.13 -10.90
CA ASP A 131 -0.53 -15.40 -12.18
C ASP A 131 0.19 -14.16 -12.76
N LYS A 132 -0.12 -12.95 -12.29
CA LYS A 132 0.33 -11.69 -12.92
C LYS A 132 1.50 -10.98 -12.23
N GLY A 133 2.10 -11.56 -11.19
CA GLY A 133 3.28 -10.99 -10.54
C GLY A 133 3.60 -11.64 -9.19
N GLN A 134 4.84 -11.51 -8.73
CA GLN A 134 5.31 -12.06 -7.46
C GLN A 134 5.78 -10.99 -6.48
N VAL A 135 5.55 -11.23 -5.19
CA VAL A 135 6.16 -10.43 -4.11
C VAL A 135 7.62 -10.82 -4.02
N VAL A 136 8.52 -9.87 -4.23
CA VAL A 136 9.93 -10.06 -3.89
C VAL A 136 10.12 -9.83 -2.40
N TRP A 137 9.63 -8.70 -1.93
CA TRP A 137 9.68 -8.29 -0.53
C TRP A 137 8.53 -7.32 -0.25
N GLU A 138 7.95 -7.38 0.94
CA GLU A 138 6.91 -6.46 1.37
C GLU A 138 7.08 -6.17 2.86
N GLN A 139 6.90 -4.90 3.22
CA GLN A 139 6.95 -4.48 4.61
C GLN A 139 5.84 -5.17 5.42
N THR A 140 6.22 -5.88 6.48
CA THR A 140 5.27 -6.59 7.36
C THR A 140 4.91 -5.81 8.62
N ALA A 141 5.77 -4.88 9.04
CA ALA A 141 5.53 -4.03 10.20
C ALA A 141 4.58 -2.90 9.81
N MET A 142 3.38 -2.91 10.39
CA MET A 142 2.34 -1.91 10.17
C MET A 142 1.92 -1.30 11.50
N GLY A 143 1.65 0.00 11.54
CA GLY A 143 1.13 0.65 12.75
C GLY A 143 1.01 2.15 12.65
N SER A 144 0.38 2.79 13.65
CA SER A 144 0.19 4.25 13.72
C SER A 144 1.49 5.05 13.73
N HIS A 145 2.64 4.40 13.92
CA HIS A 145 3.97 5.02 13.93
C HIS A 145 4.66 5.01 12.56
N CYS A 146 4.11 4.27 11.58
CA CYS A 146 4.59 4.18 10.19
C CYS A 146 4.23 5.42 9.37
N SER A 147 4.75 6.57 9.79
CA SER A 147 4.36 7.86 9.24
C SER A 147 5.27 8.34 8.12
N GLU A 148 6.50 7.82 8.05
CA GLU A 148 7.54 8.28 7.15
C GLU A 148 8.26 7.10 6.51
N GLN A 149 8.19 7.03 5.19
CA GLN A 149 8.76 6.00 4.35
C GLN A 149 9.34 6.64 3.10
N TRP A 150 10.58 6.32 2.74
CA TRP A 150 11.18 6.75 1.48
C TRP A 150 12.12 5.68 0.93
N GLY A 151 12.46 5.80 -0.34
CA GLY A 151 13.48 4.99 -0.97
C GLY A 151 14.52 5.84 -1.67
N THR A 152 15.72 5.31 -1.79
CA THR A 152 16.76 5.85 -2.67
C THR A 152 16.85 4.97 -3.91
N VAL A 153 17.19 5.58 -5.05
CA VAL A 153 17.46 4.87 -6.30
C VAL A 153 18.77 5.42 -6.83
N GLU A 154 19.83 4.64 -6.71
CA GLU A 154 21.14 4.95 -7.28
C GLU A 154 21.30 4.20 -8.61
N VAL A 155 21.62 4.93 -9.67
CA VAL A 155 21.83 4.35 -11.01
C VAL A 155 23.29 4.49 -11.39
N ASP A 156 24.01 3.37 -11.45
CA ASP A 156 25.40 3.31 -11.87
C ASP A 156 25.49 2.74 -13.29
N THR A 157 25.85 3.62 -14.21
CA THR A 157 26.10 3.31 -15.62
C THR A 157 27.48 3.82 -16.04
N SER A 158 28.44 3.77 -15.10
CA SER A 158 29.82 4.21 -15.32
C SER A 158 30.67 3.17 -16.06
N VAL A 159 30.28 1.89 -15.98
CA VAL A 159 30.99 0.76 -16.60
C VAL A 159 30.03 0.02 -17.55
N VAL A 160 30.40 -0.03 -18.83
CA VAL A 160 29.60 -0.71 -19.86
C VAL A 160 29.55 -2.21 -19.60
N GLY A 161 28.35 -2.80 -19.65
CA GLY A 161 28.08 -4.21 -19.35
C GLY A 161 28.07 -4.55 -17.85
N GLN A 162 28.11 -3.54 -16.97
CA GLN A 162 27.98 -3.68 -15.51
C GLN A 162 26.99 -2.66 -14.93
N GLU A 163 26.08 -2.18 -15.77
CA GLU A 163 25.03 -1.24 -15.41
C GLU A 163 24.15 -1.83 -14.31
N LYS A 164 23.91 -1.04 -13.26
CA LYS A 164 23.10 -1.46 -12.13
C LYS A 164 22.25 -0.33 -11.56
N ILE A 165 21.13 -0.70 -10.97
CA ILE A 165 20.37 0.13 -10.03
C ILE A 165 20.53 -0.47 -8.63
N VAL A 166 20.83 0.36 -7.64
CA VAL A 166 20.71 0.00 -6.23
C VAL A 166 19.53 0.77 -5.66
N VAL A 167 18.61 0.03 -5.04
CA VAL A 167 17.43 0.60 -4.40
C VAL A 167 17.50 0.26 -2.93
N GLU A 168 17.32 1.27 -2.08
CA GLU A 168 17.24 1.10 -0.65
C GLU A 168 15.90 1.64 -0.16
N LEU A 169 15.21 0.89 0.69
CA LEU A 169 13.93 1.29 1.29
C LEU A 169 14.12 1.58 2.78
N TYR A 170 13.61 2.71 3.24
CA TYR A 170 13.78 3.22 4.59
C TYR A 170 12.43 3.54 5.22
N SER A 171 12.22 3.15 6.48
CA SER A 171 10.98 3.40 7.20
C SER A 171 11.23 3.63 8.69
N ASN A 172 10.35 4.39 9.33
CA ASN A 172 10.25 4.46 10.79
C ASN A 172 9.29 3.40 11.39
N CYS A 173 8.83 2.45 10.58
CA CYS A 173 7.99 1.34 11.03
C CYS A 173 8.76 0.35 11.92
N GLY A 174 8.92 0.69 13.20
CA GLY A 174 9.56 -0.19 14.16
C GLY A 174 9.98 0.53 15.43
N SER A 175 10.22 -0.22 16.50
CA SER A 175 10.78 0.33 17.72
C SER A 175 12.29 0.54 17.57
N GLY A 176 12.71 1.66 16.98
CA GLY A 176 14.10 2.13 17.05
C GLY A 176 14.91 2.17 15.76
N GLU A 177 14.28 2.22 14.59
CA GLU A 177 15.00 2.46 13.33
C GLU A 177 15.17 3.97 13.12
N ASP A 178 16.42 4.43 12.95
CA ASP A 178 16.83 5.84 12.86
C ASP A 178 17.10 6.28 11.41
N PHE A 179 16.53 5.57 10.43
CA PHE A 179 16.78 5.73 8.99
C PHE A 179 18.26 5.62 8.58
N SER A 180 19.14 5.16 9.47
CA SER A 180 20.57 4.94 9.15
C SER A 180 20.81 3.62 8.42
N THR A 181 19.87 2.69 8.52
CA THR A 181 19.94 1.35 7.92
C THR A 181 18.69 1.13 7.09
N PRO A 182 18.81 0.72 5.81
CA PRO A 182 17.65 0.39 5.01
C PRO A 182 16.95 -0.88 5.53
N LEU A 183 15.64 -0.96 5.36
CA LEU A 183 14.86 -2.18 5.53
C LEU A 183 15.24 -3.24 4.51
N LEU A 184 15.45 -2.80 3.27
CA LEU A 184 15.78 -3.62 2.13
C LEU A 184 16.77 -2.87 1.24
N GLU A 185 17.81 -3.56 0.79
CA GLU A 185 18.67 -3.14 -0.31
C GLU A 185 18.57 -4.18 -1.43
N ILE A 186 18.15 -3.75 -2.62
CA ILE A 186 18.05 -4.60 -3.81
C ILE A 186 18.89 -4.01 -4.94
N LYS A 187 19.67 -4.87 -5.60
CA LYS A 187 20.46 -4.54 -6.78
C LYS A 187 19.80 -5.14 -8.01
N ILE A 188 19.58 -4.31 -9.02
CA ILE A 188 19.01 -4.68 -10.31
C ILE A 188 20.12 -4.52 -11.35
N THR A 189 20.39 -5.57 -12.12
CA THR A 189 21.37 -5.52 -13.23
C THR A 189 20.59 -5.45 -14.55
N GLU A 190 21.11 -4.69 -15.51
CA GLU A 190 20.49 -4.64 -16.85
C GLU A 190 20.39 -6.05 -17.45
N GLY A 191 19.26 -6.36 -18.11
CA GLY A 191 19.07 -7.68 -18.73
C GLY A 191 18.41 -8.75 -17.84
N LYS A 192 17.61 -8.32 -16.85
CA LYS A 192 16.55 -9.08 -16.12
C LYS A 192 16.92 -9.68 -14.77
N ASP A 193 18.13 -9.49 -14.27
CA ASP A 193 18.50 -10.08 -12.98
C ASP A 193 18.43 -9.07 -11.84
N TRP A 194 18.00 -9.55 -10.68
CA TRP A 194 17.94 -8.75 -9.46
C TRP A 194 18.34 -9.61 -8.27
N VAL A 195 18.92 -8.98 -7.26
CA VAL A 195 19.39 -9.67 -6.06
C VAL A 195 19.24 -8.78 -4.84
N ILE A 196 18.71 -9.35 -3.77
CA ILE A 196 18.65 -8.70 -2.47
C ILE A 196 20.05 -8.74 -1.86
N THR A 197 20.59 -7.57 -1.56
CA THR A 197 22.00 -7.38 -1.18
C THR A 197 22.17 -7.01 0.28
N GLY A 198 21.12 -6.44 0.90
CA GLY A 198 21.18 -5.96 2.27
C GLY A 198 19.81 -5.57 2.84
N GLY A 199 19.87 -4.91 4.00
CA GLY A 199 18.71 -4.41 4.73
C GLY A 199 18.39 -5.18 6.01
N SER A 200 17.83 -4.48 7.00
CA SER A 200 17.48 -5.06 8.32
C SER A 200 16.38 -6.12 8.25
N GLN A 201 15.56 -6.09 7.19
CA GLN A 201 14.43 -6.99 6.98
C GLN A 201 14.58 -7.85 5.71
N ARG A 202 15.80 -7.99 5.18
CA ARG A 202 16.06 -8.80 3.97
C ARG A 202 15.62 -10.26 4.10
N ASP A 203 15.66 -10.81 5.31
CA ASP A 203 15.29 -12.21 5.58
C ASP A 203 13.77 -12.45 5.45
N LEU A 204 12.97 -11.38 5.30
CA LEU A 204 11.54 -11.44 5.01
C LEU A 204 11.23 -11.53 3.51
N ALA A 205 12.24 -11.50 2.63
CA ALA A 205 12.04 -11.70 1.21
C ALA A 205 11.45 -13.08 0.91
N VAL A 206 10.52 -13.14 -0.03
CA VAL A 206 9.73 -14.35 -0.31
C VAL A 206 9.88 -14.88 -1.73
N ALA A 207 10.44 -14.10 -2.66
CA ALA A 207 10.77 -14.60 -3.98
C ALA A 207 12.27 -14.73 -4.19
N GLN A 208 12.60 -15.58 -5.15
CA GLN A 208 13.92 -15.70 -5.76
C GLN A 208 13.84 -15.16 -7.18
N SER A 209 14.96 -14.61 -7.63
CA SER A 209 15.12 -14.21 -9.03
C SER A 209 15.03 -15.42 -9.97
N ALA A 210 14.71 -15.16 -11.24
CA ALA A 210 14.69 -16.20 -12.26
C ALA A 210 16.06 -16.91 -12.38
N SER A 211 17.17 -16.19 -12.16
CA SER A 211 18.53 -16.74 -12.18
C SER A 211 18.79 -17.68 -11.01
N GLU A 212 18.35 -17.34 -9.80
CA GLU A 212 18.45 -18.19 -8.62
C GLU A 212 17.65 -19.48 -8.77
N ILE A 213 16.44 -19.39 -9.32
CA ILE A 213 15.60 -20.56 -9.63
C ILE A 213 16.30 -21.44 -10.67
N ALA A 214 16.84 -20.85 -11.74
CA ALA A 214 17.58 -21.57 -12.77
C ALA A 214 18.87 -22.24 -12.22
N ALA A 215 19.49 -21.63 -11.21
CA ALA A 215 20.65 -22.19 -10.51
C ALA A 215 20.29 -23.33 -9.52
N GLY A 216 19.01 -23.69 -9.39
CA GLY A 216 18.54 -24.79 -8.54
C GLY A 216 18.32 -24.38 -7.08
N SER A 217 18.17 -23.09 -6.80
CA SER A 217 17.82 -22.61 -5.46
C SER A 217 16.43 -23.13 -5.07
N VAL A 218 16.25 -23.49 -3.80
CA VAL A 218 14.94 -23.90 -3.29
C VAL A 218 14.09 -22.64 -3.12
N PRO A 219 12.90 -22.55 -3.74
CA PRO A 219 12.03 -21.39 -3.62
C PRO A 219 11.84 -21.00 -2.15
N LEU A 220 12.06 -19.73 -1.83
CA LEU A 220 11.71 -19.20 -0.52
C LEU A 220 10.21 -19.41 -0.35
N ARG A 221 9.81 -20.25 0.62
CA ARG A 221 8.39 -20.36 0.96
C ARG A 221 7.99 -19.03 1.56
N THR A 222 6.91 -18.44 1.07
CA THR A 222 6.19 -17.39 1.77
C THR A 222 5.98 -17.85 3.21
N GLN A 223 6.71 -17.25 4.16
CA GLN A 223 6.33 -17.38 5.55
C GLN A 223 5.00 -16.64 5.66
N LYS A 224 3.91 -17.41 5.68
CA LYS A 224 2.61 -16.94 6.11
C LYS A 224 2.76 -16.57 7.58
N LEU A 225 3.32 -15.39 7.87
CA LEU A 225 3.29 -14.82 9.20
C LEU A 225 1.80 -14.72 9.54
N GLY A 226 1.38 -15.47 10.55
CA GLY A 226 0.00 -15.54 11.01
C GLY A 226 -0.48 -14.26 11.67
N GLY A 227 -0.22 -13.10 11.04
CA GLY A 227 -0.89 -11.85 11.33
C GLY A 227 -2.32 -11.98 10.87
N GLY A 228 -3.20 -12.46 11.76
CA GLY A 228 -4.63 -12.25 11.58
C GLY A 228 -4.83 -10.76 11.33
N ALA A 229 -5.43 -10.42 10.19
CA ALA A 229 -5.87 -9.07 9.93
C ALA A 229 -6.70 -8.63 11.13
N SER A 230 -6.13 -7.80 11.99
CA SER A 230 -6.93 -7.05 12.94
C SER A 230 -7.64 -6.03 12.09
N PHE A 231 -8.79 -6.43 11.54
CA PHE A 231 -9.84 -5.52 11.14
C PHE A 231 -10.17 -4.74 12.42
N VAL A 232 -9.47 -3.64 12.65
CA VAL A 232 -9.99 -2.56 13.47
C VAL A 232 -10.97 -1.90 12.52
N PRO A 233 -12.29 -2.17 12.60
CA PRO A 233 -13.22 -1.34 11.87
C PRO A 233 -12.91 0.09 12.30
N MET A 234 -12.47 0.93 11.36
CA MET A 234 -12.57 2.36 11.53
C MET A 234 -14.07 2.62 11.66
N MET A 235 -14.55 2.58 12.90
CA MET A 235 -15.91 2.95 13.23
C MET A 235 -16.03 4.41 12.86
N SER A 236 -16.59 4.68 11.67
CA SER A 236 -17.14 5.98 11.34
C SER A 236 -18.04 6.41 12.50
N GLY A 237 -17.96 7.70 12.86
CA GLY A 237 -18.41 8.26 14.15
C GLY A 237 -19.88 8.07 14.55
N THR A 238 -20.66 7.26 13.84
CA THR A 238 -22.05 6.91 14.17
C THR A 238 -22.19 5.65 15.03
N ALA A 239 -21.17 4.78 15.10
CA ALA A 239 -21.27 3.51 15.84
C ALA A 239 -21.27 3.66 17.38
N TRP A 240 -20.80 4.79 17.93
CA TRP A 240 -20.84 5.07 19.37
C TRP A 240 -22.26 5.21 19.93
N ILE A 241 -23.27 5.44 19.08
CA ILE A 241 -24.66 5.61 19.51
C ILE A 241 -25.42 4.26 19.54
N ILE A 242 -25.00 3.26 18.76
CA ILE A 242 -25.77 2.03 18.58
C ILE A 242 -25.40 0.94 19.60
N VAL A 243 -24.12 0.86 20.01
CA VAL A 243 -23.66 -0.14 21.00
C VAL A 243 -24.28 0.05 22.40
N PRO A 244 -24.49 1.29 22.92
CA PRO A 244 -25.21 1.48 24.17
C PRO A 244 -26.69 1.07 24.09
N LEU A 245 -27.32 1.19 22.91
CA LEU A 245 -28.75 0.91 22.76
C LEU A 245 -29.07 -0.59 22.86
N PHE A 246 -28.22 -1.46 22.30
CA PHE A 246 -28.45 -2.91 22.38
C PHE A 246 -27.96 -3.56 23.67
N THR A 247 -27.05 -2.93 24.41
CA THR A 247 -26.56 -3.46 25.70
C THR A 247 -27.34 -2.92 26.89
N LEU A 248 -27.77 -1.65 26.88
CA LEU A 248 -28.47 -1.04 28.02
C LEU A 248 -29.98 -1.36 28.05
N VAL A 249 -30.63 -1.53 26.90
CA VAL A 249 -32.07 -1.87 26.84
C VAL A 249 -32.40 -3.23 27.49
N PRO A 250 -31.68 -4.35 27.20
CA PRO A 250 -31.97 -5.62 27.87
C PRO A 250 -31.64 -5.59 29.37
N ILE A 251 -30.60 -4.87 29.80
CA ILE A 251 -30.27 -4.72 31.23
C ILE A 251 -31.38 -3.98 31.98
N SER A 252 -31.96 -2.95 31.37
CA SER A 252 -33.07 -2.18 31.93
C SER A 252 -34.34 -3.03 32.09
N ILE A 253 -34.64 -3.89 31.11
CA ILE A 253 -35.80 -4.79 31.14
C ILE A 253 -35.62 -5.89 32.20
N VAL A 254 -34.42 -6.47 32.32
CA VAL A 254 -34.12 -7.49 33.35
C VAL A 254 -34.21 -6.91 34.76
N LEU A 255 -33.78 -5.67 34.98
CA LEU A 255 -33.92 -4.99 36.27
C LEU A 255 -35.37 -4.59 36.59
N ALA A 256 -36.18 -4.26 35.58
CA ALA A 256 -37.60 -3.92 35.76
C ALA A 256 -38.49 -5.16 36.01
N CYS A 257 -38.13 -6.31 35.47
CA CYS A 257 -38.92 -7.55 35.59
C CYS A 257 -38.53 -8.45 36.77
N CYS A 258 -37.45 -8.14 37.51
CA CYS A 258 -37.04 -8.90 38.69
C CYS A 258 -37.86 -8.49 39.94
N PRO A 259 -38.70 -9.37 40.53
CA PRO A 259 -39.51 -9.07 41.71
C PRO A 259 -38.68 -8.72 42.97
N CYS A 260 -37.39 -9.07 42.95
CA CYS A 260 -36.45 -8.85 44.04
C CYS A 260 -36.01 -7.38 44.18
N VAL A 261 -35.97 -6.63 43.08
CA VAL A 261 -35.49 -5.23 43.06
C VAL A 261 -36.59 -4.26 43.52
N LYS A 262 -37.85 -4.58 43.21
CA LYS A 262 -39.01 -3.74 43.58
C LYS A 262 -39.17 -3.56 45.09
N ARG A 263 -38.76 -4.55 45.91
CA ARG A 263 -38.80 -4.46 47.39
C ARG A 263 -37.75 -3.55 48.02
N ARG A 264 -36.71 -3.11 47.30
CA ARG A 264 -35.67 -2.21 47.86
C ARG A 264 -35.90 -0.73 47.59
N ILE A 265 -36.74 -0.38 46.61
CA ILE A 265 -36.96 1.02 46.22
C ILE A 265 -38.02 1.69 47.13
N ASP A 266 -39.02 0.93 47.60
CA ASP A 266 -40.08 1.47 48.47
C ASP A 266 -39.61 1.76 49.91
N ALA A 267 -38.42 1.32 50.31
CA ALA A 267 -37.87 1.55 51.65
C ALA A 267 -37.03 2.84 51.79
N LYS A 268 -36.80 3.59 50.71
CA LYS A 268 -35.88 4.77 50.73
C LYS A 268 -36.54 6.12 50.49
N HIS A 269 -37.84 6.20 50.25
CA HIS A 269 -38.52 7.49 50.04
C HIS A 269 -39.27 7.94 51.31
N GLY A 270 -38.49 8.16 52.36
CA GLY A 270 -38.89 8.96 53.51
C GLY A 270 -38.33 10.37 53.38
N VAL A 271 -39.20 11.31 52.99
CA VAL A 271 -39.26 12.74 53.38
C VAL A 271 -37.96 13.55 53.38
N GLY A 272 -37.91 14.56 52.50
CA GLY A 272 -36.99 15.70 52.63
C GLY A 272 -37.17 16.69 51.49
N GLY A 273 -38.08 17.65 51.66
CA GLY A 273 -38.21 18.78 50.74
C GLY A 273 -37.05 19.75 50.89
N VAL A 274 -36.58 20.33 49.79
CA VAL A 274 -35.80 21.56 49.76
C VAL A 274 -36.20 22.38 48.54
N GLU A 275 -36.40 23.65 48.81
CA GLU A 275 -36.81 24.75 47.94
C GLU A 275 -35.75 25.15 46.90
N GLY A 276 -36.22 25.73 45.79
CA GLY A 276 -35.76 27.04 45.31
C GLY A 276 -34.36 27.18 44.67
N GLY A 277 -34.35 27.46 43.36
CA GLY A 277 -33.23 28.05 42.62
C GLY A 277 -33.16 27.46 41.19
N GLY A 278 -33.63 28.09 40.12
CA GLY A 278 -33.32 29.46 39.71
C GLY A 278 -32.07 29.45 38.84
N TRP A 279 -32.18 29.09 37.56
CA TRP A 279 -31.11 29.24 36.57
C TRP A 279 -31.62 29.99 35.34
N GLN A 280 -30.99 31.14 35.10
CA GLN A 280 -31.20 32.00 33.95
C GLN A 280 -30.58 31.36 32.69
N ARG A 281 -31.20 31.64 31.54
CA ARG A 281 -30.57 31.47 30.23
C ARG A 281 -29.66 32.66 29.98
N GLU A 282 -28.42 32.41 29.62
CA GLU A 282 -27.60 33.36 28.87
C GLU A 282 -27.46 32.83 27.44
N ASP A 283 -27.95 33.65 26.52
CA ASP A 283 -27.73 33.54 25.10
C ASP A 283 -26.27 33.91 24.79
N GLY A 284 -25.59 33.14 23.96
CA GLY A 284 -24.20 33.40 23.60
C GLY A 284 -23.82 32.73 22.28
N GLU A 285 -23.79 33.55 21.23
CA GLU A 285 -23.27 33.27 19.89
C GLU A 285 -21.85 32.68 19.92
N ILE A 286 -21.58 31.75 18.98
CA ILE A 286 -20.23 31.52 18.48
C ILE A 286 -20.28 31.67 16.96
N GLN A 287 -19.67 32.75 16.47
CA GLN A 287 -19.25 32.90 15.08
C GLN A 287 -17.96 32.09 14.87
N MET A 288 -17.91 31.29 13.81
CA MET A 288 -16.67 30.75 13.26
C MET A 288 -16.34 31.52 11.98
N PHE A 289 -15.11 32.06 11.96
CA PHE A 289 -14.34 32.26 10.73
C PHE A 289 -13.68 30.94 10.34
#